data_AF-A0A4R1I1J8-F1
#
_entry.id   AF-A0A4R1I1J8-F1
#
_cell.length_a   1.000
_cell.length_b   1.000
_cell.length_c   1.000
_cell.angle_alpha   90.00
_cell.angle_beta   90.00
_cell.angle_gamma   90.00
#
_symmetry.space_group_name_H-M   'P 1'
#
loop_
_entity.id
_entity.type
_entity.pdbx_description
1 polymer ?
#
loop_
_entity_poly.entity_id
_entity_poly.type
_entity_poly.pdbx_seq_one_letter_code
_entity_poly.pdbx_strand_id
1 'polypeptide(L)'
;MSRFPRQTAAAAALLAALFAGGCATTIAGTPSADPAPRPTSGPGADPAAWTDKVCGALVTYWKPMTPGALPNFAGDSTEDAIKKRLSDYLGTVSAAIDQGQQQLKAAGASPVTGGDDLVKSYADAMTRNGKTVADAKAEVDSVDPANAQAFQQKLDSADAKLKTFAAPQGLDKLGNTPRLVKAIEKSPKCGEYRQITQPPPP
;
A
#
# COMPACT_ATOMS: atom_id res chain seq x y z
N MET A 1 9.27 63.37 20.38
CA MET A 1 10.58 64.04 20.27
C MET A 1 10.62 65.06 21.41
N SER A 2 11.39 64.97 22.49
CA SER A 2 12.57 64.19 22.84
C SER A 2 12.67 64.20 24.37
N ARG A 3 13.09 63.10 25.01
CA ARG A 3 13.67 63.15 26.35
C ARG A 3 14.95 62.34 26.35
N PHE A 4 16.06 63.02 26.52
CA PHE A 4 17.26 62.51 27.16
C PHE A 4 17.78 63.68 28.01
N PRO A 5 18.28 63.46 29.24
CA PRO A 5 19.59 62.82 29.32
C PRO A 5 19.95 62.08 30.64
N ARG A 6 21.16 61.48 30.57
CA ARG A 6 22.17 61.23 31.63
C ARG A 6 21.86 60.15 32.68
N GLN A 7 22.49 58.98 32.62
CA GLN A 7 23.92 58.59 32.79
C GLN A 7 24.39 58.47 34.25
N THR A 8 25.24 57.45 34.45
CA THR A 8 26.11 57.12 35.59
C THR A 8 25.44 56.40 36.78
N ALA A 9 26.05 55.42 37.45
CA ALA A 9 27.12 54.48 37.17
C ALA A 9 27.11 53.40 38.27
N ALA A 10 27.62 52.22 37.91
CA ALA A 10 28.33 51.25 38.75
C ALA A 10 27.61 50.42 39.84
N ALA A 11 27.77 49.11 39.65
CA ALA A 11 28.30 48.13 40.59
C ALA A 11 27.33 47.10 41.22
N ALA A 12 27.68 45.85 40.87
CA ALA A 12 27.79 44.69 41.74
C ALA A 12 26.58 43.77 41.95
N ALA A 13 26.92 42.49 41.73
CA ALA A 13 26.46 41.28 42.40
C ALA A 13 25.22 40.54 41.85
N LEU A 14 25.54 39.36 41.30
CA LEU A 14 24.94 38.05 41.58
C LEU A 14 23.41 37.95 41.47
N LEU A 15 22.92 37.15 40.51
CA LEU A 15 22.17 35.91 40.78
C LEU A 15 21.47 35.37 39.53
N ALA A 16 21.54 34.04 39.42
CA ALA A 16 20.49 33.13 38.94
C ALA A 16 20.08 33.17 37.47
N ALA A 17 20.50 32.10 36.80
CA ALA A 17 19.92 31.55 35.59
C ALA A 17 18.39 31.40 35.67
N LEU A 18 17.68 32.01 34.73
CA LEU A 18 16.32 31.64 34.34
C LEU A 18 16.17 32.12 32.89
N PHE A 19 16.27 31.24 31.90
CA PHE A 19 15.53 31.30 30.62
C PHE A 19 15.88 30.09 29.75
N ALA A 20 15.06 29.05 29.82
CA ALA A 20 14.74 28.17 28.69
C ALA A 20 13.55 27.27 29.09
N GLY A 21 12.40 27.88 29.37
CA GLY A 21 11.13 27.17 29.40
C GLY A 21 10.68 26.84 27.98
N GLY A 22 11.31 25.85 27.36
CA GLY A 22 10.79 25.15 26.19
C GLY A 22 10.28 23.79 26.66
N CYS A 23 8.98 23.61 26.74
CA CYS A 23 8.35 22.34 27.08
C CYS A 23 8.64 21.29 26.00
N ALA A 24 9.80 20.66 26.06
CA ALA A 24 9.98 19.33 25.51
C ALA A 24 9.26 18.37 26.45
N THR A 25 8.01 18.03 26.14
CA THR A 25 7.39 16.81 26.65
C THR A 25 8.19 15.64 26.12
N THR A 26 9.26 15.30 26.85
CA THR A 26 9.89 13.99 26.76
C THR A 26 8.84 13.01 27.24
N ILE A 27 8.15 12.36 26.29
CA ILE A 27 7.38 11.17 26.57
C ILE A 27 8.39 10.15 27.10
N ALA A 28 8.43 9.97 28.42
CA ALA A 28 9.15 8.92 29.09
C ALA A 28 8.44 7.58 28.81
N GLY A 29 8.48 7.15 27.56
CA GLY A 29 8.20 5.79 27.16
C GLY A 29 9.54 5.11 26.90
N THR A 30 9.86 4.09 27.68
CA THR A 30 10.96 3.18 27.34
C THR A 30 10.74 2.67 25.92
N PRO A 31 11.73 2.74 25.01
CA PRO A 31 11.63 2.09 23.72
C PRO A 31 11.35 0.61 23.95
N SER A 32 10.13 0.16 23.65
CA SER A 32 9.82 -1.27 23.68
C SER A 32 10.65 -1.92 22.58
N ALA A 33 11.68 -2.64 22.97
CA ALA A 33 12.55 -3.35 22.05
C ALA A 33 11.78 -4.55 21.49
N ASP A 34 11.78 -4.64 20.17
CA ASP A 34 11.28 -5.79 19.43
C ASP A 34 12.20 -7.02 19.72
N PRO A 35 11.65 -8.12 20.27
CA PRO A 35 12.44 -9.26 20.75
C PRO A 35 13.03 -10.15 19.65
N ALA A 36 12.63 -9.98 18.38
CA ALA A 36 13.15 -10.78 17.29
C ALA A 36 14.55 -10.31 16.82
N PRO A 37 15.48 -11.24 16.48
CA PRO A 37 16.72 -10.91 15.77
C PRO A 37 16.38 -10.22 14.44
N ARG A 38 16.88 -9.01 14.24
CA ARG A 38 16.55 -8.15 13.09
C ARG A 38 17.73 -8.03 12.15
N PRO A 39 17.50 -7.90 10.82
CA PRO A 39 18.56 -7.49 9.90
C PRO A 39 19.11 -6.13 10.36
N THR A 40 20.38 -6.08 10.75
CA THR A 40 21.08 -4.84 11.10
C THR A 40 21.80 -4.23 9.89
N SER A 41 21.84 -4.95 8.76
CA SER A 41 22.42 -4.53 7.49
C SER A 41 21.74 -5.26 6.31
N GLY A 42 21.90 -4.73 5.09
CA GLY A 42 21.31 -5.29 3.86
C GLY A 42 19.95 -4.68 3.48
N PRO A 43 19.38 -5.07 2.31
CA PRO A 43 18.04 -4.65 1.90
C PRO A 43 17.01 -5.00 2.99
N GLY A 44 16.29 -3.98 3.47
CA GLY A 44 15.26 -4.17 4.48
C GLY A 44 15.67 -3.82 5.91
N ALA A 45 16.91 -3.40 6.20
CA ALA A 45 17.31 -3.02 7.57
C ALA A 45 16.62 -1.74 8.11
N ASP A 46 16.17 -0.85 7.22
CA ASP A 46 15.36 0.33 7.56
C ASP A 46 13.85 0.01 7.44
N PRO A 47 13.09 0.04 8.54
CA PRO A 47 11.64 -0.18 8.53
C PRO A 47 10.87 0.70 7.55
N ALA A 48 11.20 1.99 7.46
CA ALA A 48 10.43 2.89 6.60
C ALA A 48 10.68 2.57 5.12
N ALA A 49 11.95 2.37 4.74
CA ALA A 49 12.30 1.97 3.37
C ALA A 49 11.79 0.58 3.00
N TRP A 50 11.81 -0.39 3.93
CA TRP A 50 11.23 -1.71 3.70
C TRP A 50 9.72 -1.62 3.47
N THR A 51 9.00 -0.90 4.34
CA THR A 51 7.56 -0.71 4.22
C THR A 51 7.20 0.05 2.94
N ASP A 52 8.02 1.00 2.50
CA ASP A 52 7.83 1.69 1.22
C ASP A 52 7.91 0.75 0.02
N LYS A 53 8.84 -0.21 0.02
CA LYS A 53 8.90 -1.26 -1.01
C LYS A 53 7.66 -2.16 -0.98
N VAL A 54 7.25 -2.60 0.20
CA VAL A 54 6.05 -3.45 0.36
C VAL A 54 4.81 -2.72 -0.17
N CYS A 55 4.57 -1.49 0.26
CA CYS A 55 3.44 -0.70 -0.21
C CYS A 55 3.57 -0.34 -1.70
N GLY A 56 4.79 -0.13 -2.22
CA GLY A 56 5.02 0.05 -3.65
C GLY A 56 4.58 -1.16 -4.47
N ALA A 57 4.87 -2.37 -3.98
CA ALA A 57 4.39 -3.61 -4.59
C ALA A 57 2.85 -3.71 -4.57
N LEU A 58 2.22 -3.31 -3.47
CA LEU A 58 0.76 -3.25 -3.37
C LEU A 58 0.16 -2.21 -4.33
N VAL A 59 0.81 -1.05 -4.51
CA VAL A 59 0.41 -0.05 -5.50
C VAL A 59 0.46 -0.64 -6.90
N THR A 60 1.56 -1.28 -7.28
CA THR A 60 1.68 -1.94 -8.58
C THR A 60 0.56 -2.95 -8.81
N TYR A 61 0.27 -3.78 -7.82
CA TYR A 61 -0.82 -4.75 -7.86
C TYR A 61 -2.20 -4.10 -8.05
N TRP A 62 -2.54 -3.08 -7.26
CA TRP A 62 -3.89 -2.50 -7.26
C TRP A 62 -4.18 -1.47 -8.34
N LYS A 63 -3.16 -0.77 -8.83
CA LYS A 63 -3.31 0.33 -9.79
C LYS A 63 -4.18 0.02 -11.02
N PRO A 64 -4.03 -1.13 -11.73
CA PRO A 64 -4.87 -1.44 -12.89
C PRO A 64 -6.32 -1.76 -12.54
N MET A 65 -6.65 -1.95 -11.26
CA MET A 65 -7.99 -2.24 -10.77
C MET A 65 -8.68 -1.01 -10.17
N THR A 66 -8.04 0.16 -10.25
CA THR A 66 -8.68 1.41 -9.85
C THR A 66 -9.77 1.80 -10.83
N PRO A 67 -10.83 2.52 -10.41
CA PRO A 67 -11.93 2.92 -11.30
C PRO A 67 -11.47 3.63 -12.58
N GLY A 68 -10.42 4.45 -12.51
CA GLY A 68 -9.87 5.16 -13.67
C GLY A 68 -9.04 4.30 -14.64
N ALA A 69 -8.70 3.07 -14.26
CA ALA A 69 -7.98 2.11 -15.08
C ALA A 69 -8.89 1.02 -15.68
N LEU A 70 -10.17 0.99 -15.30
CA LEU A 70 -11.14 0.06 -15.87
C LEU A 70 -11.35 0.36 -17.37
N PRO A 71 -11.49 -0.67 -18.22
CA PRO A 71 -11.76 -0.47 -19.63
C PRO A 71 -13.09 0.23 -19.82
N ASN A 72 -13.10 1.28 -20.66
CA ASN A 72 -14.32 1.87 -21.15
C ASN A 72 -14.76 1.12 -22.41
N PHE A 73 -15.95 0.52 -22.34
CA PHE A 73 -16.58 -0.18 -23.48
C PHE A 73 -17.50 0.74 -24.29
N ALA A 74 -17.69 2.00 -23.88
CA ALA A 74 -18.46 2.96 -24.65
C ALA A 74 -17.82 3.18 -26.03
N GLY A 75 -18.57 2.90 -27.08
CA GLY A 75 -18.12 3.00 -28.46
C GLY A 75 -17.59 1.70 -29.07
N ASP A 76 -17.48 0.61 -28.31
CA ASP A 76 -17.28 -0.71 -28.89
C ASP A 76 -18.60 -1.18 -29.52
N SER A 77 -18.60 -1.36 -30.84
CA SER A 77 -19.80 -1.71 -31.60
C SER A 77 -19.92 -3.20 -31.95
N THR A 78 -18.91 -4.00 -31.59
CA THR A 78 -18.88 -5.44 -31.87
C THR A 78 -18.43 -6.26 -30.66
N GLU A 79 -18.94 -7.48 -30.57
CA GLU A 79 -18.59 -8.46 -29.53
C GLU A 79 -17.10 -8.80 -29.57
N ASP A 80 -16.49 -8.84 -30.75
CA ASP A 80 -15.05 -9.00 -30.95
C ASP A 80 -14.23 -7.89 -30.26
N ALA A 81 -14.66 -6.64 -30.41
CA ALA A 81 -13.98 -5.50 -29.79
C ALA A 81 -14.08 -5.57 -28.26
N ILE A 82 -15.26 -5.89 -27.74
CA ILE A 82 -15.50 -6.06 -26.30
C ILE A 82 -14.65 -7.21 -25.76
N LYS A 83 -14.68 -8.37 -26.42
CA LYS A 83 -13.88 -9.56 -26.07
C LYS A 83 -12.40 -9.21 -25.97
N LYS A 84 -11.86 -8.59 -27.03
CA LYS A 84 -10.45 -8.21 -27.08
C LYS A 84 -10.10 -7.24 -25.96
N ARG A 85 -10.87 -6.17 -25.77
CA ARG A 85 -10.61 -5.17 -24.75
C ARG A 85 -10.62 -5.76 -23.34
N LEU A 86 -11.58 -6.62 -23.03
CA LEU A 86 -11.66 -7.30 -21.74
C LEU A 86 -10.49 -8.28 -21.56
N SER A 87 -10.15 -9.04 -22.60
CA SER A 87 -9.01 -9.96 -22.59
C SER A 87 -7.67 -9.25 -22.35
N ASP A 88 -7.44 -8.11 -23.01
CA ASP A 88 -6.25 -7.27 -22.84
C ASP A 88 -6.20 -6.66 -21.42
N TYR A 89 -7.35 -6.23 -20.89
CA TYR A 89 -7.47 -5.73 -19.52
C TYR A 89 -7.10 -6.80 -18.49
N LEU A 90 -7.68 -8.00 -18.59
CA LEU A 90 -7.38 -9.11 -17.67
C LEU A 90 -5.91 -9.53 -17.78
N GLY A 91 -5.32 -9.48 -18.98
CA GLY A 91 -3.89 -9.68 -19.18
C GLY A 91 -3.04 -8.64 -18.43
N THR A 92 -3.44 -7.37 -18.47
CA THR A 92 -2.78 -6.28 -17.74
C THR A 92 -2.85 -6.47 -16.23
N VAL A 93 -4.02 -6.87 -15.71
CA VAL A 93 -4.20 -7.16 -14.28
C VAL A 93 -3.33 -8.36 -13.86
N SER A 94 -3.30 -9.44 -14.66
CA SER A 94 -2.44 -10.61 -14.39
C SER A 94 -0.96 -10.24 -14.31
N ALA A 95 -0.47 -9.44 -15.27
CA ALA A 95 0.92 -8.99 -15.27
C ALA A 95 1.26 -8.12 -14.05
N ALA A 96 0.33 -7.26 -13.62
CA ALA A 96 0.51 -6.43 -12.42
C ALA A 96 0.52 -7.25 -11.12
N ILE A 97 -0.27 -8.32 -11.05
CA ILE A 97 -0.23 -9.29 -9.94
C ILE A 97 1.15 -9.93 -9.86
N ASP A 98 1.63 -10.49 -10.97
CA ASP A 98 2.94 -11.14 -11.03
C ASP A 98 4.07 -10.18 -10.65
N GLN A 99 4.01 -8.95 -11.17
CA GLN A 99 4.98 -7.91 -10.85
C GLN A 99 4.93 -7.52 -9.37
N GLY A 100 3.74 -7.35 -8.80
CA GLY A 100 3.54 -7.09 -7.37
C GLY A 100 4.13 -8.20 -6.49
N GLN A 101 3.93 -9.46 -6.86
CA GLN A 101 4.53 -10.59 -6.14
C GLN A 101 6.06 -10.59 -6.20
N GLN A 102 6.64 -10.32 -7.38
CA GLN A 102 8.08 -10.21 -7.54
C GLN A 102 8.65 -9.06 -6.71
N GLN A 103 7.97 -7.91 -6.68
CA GLN A 103 8.36 -6.75 -5.89
C GLN A 103 8.24 -7.01 -4.38
N LEU A 104 7.19 -7.70 -3.91
CA LEU A 104 7.07 -8.13 -2.51
C LEU A 104 8.24 -9.04 -2.13
N LYS A 105 8.58 -10.02 -2.97
CA LYS A 105 9.75 -10.88 -2.75
C LYS A 105 11.05 -10.09 -2.70
N ALA A 106 11.20 -9.08 -3.57
CA ALA A 106 12.38 -8.21 -3.61
C ALA A 106 12.48 -7.23 -2.42
N ALA A 107 11.40 -7.02 -1.66
CA ALA A 107 11.45 -6.23 -0.42
C ALA A 107 12.37 -6.88 0.63
N GLY A 108 12.49 -8.21 0.60
CA GLY A 108 13.30 -8.98 1.53
C GLY A 108 12.64 -9.15 2.91
N ALA A 109 13.37 -9.80 3.82
CA ALA A 109 12.90 -10.06 5.18
C ALA A 109 12.59 -8.76 5.92
N SER A 110 11.55 -8.80 6.76
CA SER A 110 11.09 -7.63 7.49
C SER A 110 12.02 -7.25 8.65
N PRO A 111 12.31 -5.95 8.83
CA PRO A 111 13.02 -5.46 10.02
C PRO A 111 12.11 -5.22 11.23
N VAL A 112 10.82 -5.55 11.14
CA VAL A 112 9.80 -5.33 12.17
C VAL A 112 8.99 -6.59 12.42
N THR A 113 8.74 -6.91 13.69
CA THR A 113 7.84 -8.01 14.07
C THR A 113 6.48 -7.89 13.38
N GLY A 114 5.98 -9.04 12.89
CA GLY A 114 4.74 -9.17 12.13
C GLY A 114 4.83 -8.75 10.67
N GLY A 115 5.94 -8.15 10.22
CA GLY A 115 6.05 -7.70 8.84
C GLY A 115 6.17 -8.82 7.81
N ASP A 116 6.85 -9.92 8.13
CA ASP A 116 6.93 -11.08 7.24
C ASP A 116 5.58 -11.80 7.10
N ASP A 117 4.84 -11.94 8.20
CA ASP A 117 3.47 -12.49 8.18
C ASP A 117 2.53 -11.61 7.35
N LEU A 118 2.65 -10.28 7.48
CA LEU A 118 1.91 -9.33 6.64
C LEU A 118 2.24 -9.54 5.15
N VAL A 119 3.53 -9.57 4.79
CA VAL A 119 3.94 -9.79 3.39
C VAL A 119 3.43 -11.12 2.86
N LYS A 120 3.52 -12.18 3.66
CA LYS A 120 2.98 -13.50 3.32
C LYS A 120 1.47 -13.44 3.05
N SER A 121 0.69 -12.82 3.93
CA SER A 121 -0.76 -12.70 3.75
C SER A 121 -1.15 -11.99 2.45
N TYR A 122 -0.41 -10.95 2.06
CA TYR A 122 -0.62 -10.28 0.77
C TYR A 122 -0.16 -11.13 -0.42
N ALA A 123 0.99 -11.79 -0.33
CA ALA A 123 1.48 -12.66 -1.40
C ALA A 123 0.54 -13.86 -1.67
N ASP A 124 -0.02 -14.44 -0.61
CA ASP A 124 -1.02 -15.52 -0.69
C ASP A 124 -2.32 -15.01 -1.33
N ALA A 125 -2.77 -13.79 -1.00
CA ALA A 125 -3.94 -13.17 -1.64
C ALA A 125 -3.70 -12.87 -3.13
N MET A 126 -2.54 -12.30 -3.48
CA MET A 126 -2.14 -12.09 -4.88
C MET A 126 -2.11 -13.40 -5.67
N THR A 127 -1.63 -14.49 -5.08
CA THR A 127 -1.61 -15.82 -5.73
C THR A 127 -3.03 -16.28 -6.06
N ARG A 128 -3.95 -16.19 -5.09
CA ARG A 128 -5.35 -16.58 -5.30
C ARG A 128 -6.02 -15.69 -6.36
N ASN A 129 -5.83 -14.38 -6.27
CA ASN A 129 -6.43 -13.43 -7.20
C ASN A 129 -5.86 -13.55 -8.61
N GLY A 130 -4.55 -13.84 -8.74
CA GLY A 130 -3.92 -14.14 -10.02
C GLY A 130 -4.56 -15.34 -10.70
N LYS A 131 -4.83 -16.42 -9.94
CA LYS A 131 -5.59 -17.57 -10.46
C LYS A 131 -6.99 -17.17 -10.93
N THR A 132 -7.73 -16.39 -10.12
CA THR A 132 -9.07 -15.91 -10.49
C THR A 132 -9.06 -15.11 -11.79
N VAL A 133 -8.10 -14.20 -11.96
CA VAL A 133 -7.95 -13.38 -13.18
C VAL A 133 -7.58 -14.25 -14.38
N ALA A 134 -6.66 -15.20 -14.22
CA ALA A 134 -6.28 -16.13 -15.28
C ALA A 134 -7.47 -17.00 -15.74
N ASP A 135 -8.24 -17.53 -14.79
CA ASP A 135 -9.43 -18.33 -15.10
C ASP A 135 -10.52 -17.49 -15.80
N ALA A 136 -10.73 -16.23 -15.38
CA ALA A 136 -11.65 -15.31 -16.04
C ALA A 136 -11.19 -14.96 -17.47
N LYS A 137 -9.89 -14.71 -17.66
CA LYS A 137 -9.29 -14.44 -18.97
C LYS A 137 -9.48 -15.62 -19.92
N ALA A 138 -9.23 -16.85 -19.44
CA ALA A 138 -9.42 -18.05 -20.25
C ALA A 138 -10.87 -18.21 -20.72
N GLU A 139 -11.86 -17.87 -19.89
CA GLU A 139 -13.27 -17.89 -20.29
C GLU A 139 -13.59 -16.86 -21.37
N VAL A 140 -13.12 -15.62 -21.19
CA VAL A 140 -13.28 -14.55 -22.19
C VAL A 140 -12.58 -14.93 -23.49
N ASP A 141 -11.39 -15.52 -23.45
CA ASP A 141 -10.65 -15.91 -24.66
C ASP A 141 -11.32 -17.09 -25.39
N SER A 142 -11.98 -17.99 -24.66
CA SER A 142 -12.61 -19.20 -25.22
C SER A 142 -13.95 -18.96 -25.92
N VAL A 143 -14.63 -17.84 -25.66
CA VAL A 143 -16.00 -17.63 -26.14
C VAL A 143 -16.04 -17.26 -27.62
N ASP A 144 -17.00 -17.80 -28.36
CA ASP A 144 -17.28 -17.38 -29.73
C ASP A 144 -18.11 -16.08 -29.70
N PRO A 145 -17.57 -14.94 -30.17
CA PRO A 145 -18.27 -13.67 -30.19
C PRO A 145 -19.46 -13.64 -31.16
N ALA A 146 -19.56 -14.58 -32.11
CA ALA A 146 -20.73 -14.73 -32.97
C ALA A 146 -21.97 -15.26 -32.23
N ASN A 147 -21.80 -15.80 -31.02
CA ASN A 147 -22.88 -16.24 -30.15
C ASN A 147 -23.09 -15.26 -28.99
N ALA A 148 -23.90 -14.23 -29.23
CA ALA A 148 -24.17 -13.15 -28.27
C ALA A 148 -24.67 -13.66 -26.90
N GLN A 149 -25.47 -14.73 -26.86
CA GLN A 149 -25.96 -15.30 -25.60
C GLN A 149 -24.84 -15.98 -24.81
N ALA A 150 -24.02 -16.80 -25.48
CA ALA A 150 -22.87 -17.43 -24.85
C ALA A 150 -21.82 -16.39 -24.41
N PHE A 151 -21.64 -15.32 -25.21
CA PHE A 151 -20.79 -14.18 -24.88
C PHE A 151 -21.22 -13.54 -23.57
N GLN A 152 -22.49 -13.11 -23.46
CA GLN A 152 -23.00 -12.47 -22.25
C GLN A 152 -22.87 -13.37 -21.01
N GLN A 153 -23.20 -14.67 -21.13
CA GLN A 153 -23.07 -15.61 -20.02
C GLN A 153 -21.62 -15.76 -19.52
N LYS A 154 -20.65 -15.72 -20.43
CA LYS A 154 -19.22 -15.78 -20.06
C LYS A 154 -18.74 -14.48 -19.44
N LEU A 155 -19.25 -13.33 -19.89
CA LEU A 155 -18.99 -12.05 -19.22
C LEU A 155 -19.53 -12.05 -17.79
N ASP A 156 -20.77 -12.50 -17.59
CA ASP A 156 -21.38 -12.58 -16.25
C ASP A 156 -20.62 -13.55 -15.33
N SER A 157 -20.16 -14.69 -15.86
CA SER A 157 -19.30 -15.65 -15.15
C SER A 157 -17.94 -15.03 -14.75
N ALA A 158 -17.29 -14.33 -15.68
CA ALA A 158 -16.04 -13.64 -15.42
C ALA A 158 -16.21 -12.55 -14.34
N ASP A 159 -17.25 -11.73 -14.44
CA ASP A 159 -17.60 -10.73 -13.43
C ASP A 159 -17.87 -11.36 -12.05
N ALA A 160 -18.65 -12.45 -12.01
CA ALA A 160 -18.90 -13.18 -10.76
C ALA A 160 -17.61 -13.71 -10.12
N LYS A 161 -16.65 -14.19 -10.91
CA LYS A 161 -15.33 -14.61 -10.41
C LYS A 161 -14.52 -13.43 -9.88
N LEU A 162 -14.47 -12.32 -10.60
CA LEU A 162 -13.73 -11.13 -10.18
C LEU A 162 -14.28 -10.56 -8.85
N LYS A 163 -15.59 -10.68 -8.61
CA LYS A 163 -16.21 -10.36 -7.31
C LYS A 163 -15.73 -11.22 -6.14
N THR A 164 -15.11 -12.38 -6.41
CA THR A 164 -14.51 -13.25 -5.37
C THR A 164 -13.07 -12.90 -5.02
N PHE A 165 -12.58 -11.73 -5.45
CA PHE A 165 -11.25 -11.24 -5.10
C PHE A 165 -11.00 -11.35 -3.60
N ALA A 166 -10.00 -12.15 -3.24
CA ALA A 166 -9.69 -12.46 -1.87
C ALA A 166 -8.92 -11.29 -1.24
N ALA A 167 -9.42 -10.81 -0.12
CA ALA A 167 -8.64 -9.98 0.79
C ALA A 167 -7.47 -10.78 1.38
N PRO A 168 -6.39 -10.10 1.81
CA PRO A 168 -5.38 -10.72 2.68
C PRO A 168 -6.04 -11.25 3.96
N GLN A 169 -5.62 -12.45 4.37
CA GLN A 169 -6.20 -13.16 5.53
C GLN A 169 -5.19 -13.22 6.68
N GLY A 170 -5.66 -13.34 7.92
CA GLY A 170 -4.80 -13.50 9.09
C GLY A 170 -4.13 -12.22 9.58
N LEU A 171 -4.44 -11.06 8.97
CA LEU A 171 -3.94 -9.77 9.44
C LEU A 171 -4.43 -9.42 10.84
N ASP A 172 -5.58 -9.96 11.25
CA ASP A 172 -6.14 -9.87 12.61
C ASP A 172 -5.25 -10.54 13.68
N LYS A 173 -4.36 -11.45 13.26
CA LYS A 173 -3.51 -12.25 14.16
C LYS A 173 -2.11 -11.68 14.34
N LEU A 174 -1.78 -10.56 13.71
CA LEU A 174 -0.45 -9.93 13.78
C LEU A 174 -0.08 -9.45 15.20
N GLY A 175 -1.07 -9.33 16.10
CA GLY A 175 -0.84 -8.88 17.48
C GLY A 175 -0.45 -7.40 17.55
N ASN A 176 0.27 -7.02 18.61
CA ASN A 176 0.67 -5.63 18.84
C ASN A 176 1.94 -5.28 18.04
N THR A 177 1.79 -4.57 16.92
CA THR A 177 2.90 -4.22 16.01
C THR A 177 3.12 -2.69 15.87
N PRO A 178 3.40 -1.94 16.96
CA PRO A 178 3.44 -0.47 16.92
C PRO A 178 4.56 0.08 16.03
N ARG A 179 5.65 -0.67 15.88
CA ARG A 179 6.77 -0.27 15.00
C ARG A 179 6.42 -0.42 13.52
N LEU A 180 5.68 -1.48 13.16
CA LEU A 180 5.15 -1.67 11.81
C LEU A 180 4.15 -0.57 11.46
N VAL A 181 3.23 -0.24 12.37
CA VAL A 181 2.27 0.88 12.18
C VAL A 181 3.01 2.20 11.91
N LYS A 182 4.00 2.54 12.74
CA LYS A 182 4.82 3.76 12.53
C LYS A 182 5.60 3.76 11.22
N ALA A 183 6.06 2.60 10.74
CA ALA A 183 6.75 2.49 9.46
C ALA A 183 5.77 2.71 8.28
N ILE A 184 4.56 2.16 8.37
CA ILE A 184 3.47 2.36 7.40
C ILE A 184 3.03 3.83 7.35
N GLU A 185 2.94 4.50 8.48
CA GLU A 185 2.59 5.93 8.54
C GLU A 185 3.62 6.82 7.85
N LYS A 186 4.91 6.46 7.94
CA LYS A 186 6.03 7.23 7.37
C LYS A 186 6.29 6.96 5.90
N SER A 187 5.75 5.88 5.34
CA SER A 187 5.97 5.53 3.93
C SER A 187 5.03 6.33 3.01
N PRO A 188 5.58 7.09 2.05
CA PRO A 188 4.80 7.73 1.00
C PRO A 188 4.00 6.71 0.16
N LYS A 189 4.60 5.56 -0.20
CA LYS A 189 3.90 4.54 -0.98
C LYS A 189 2.73 3.90 -0.23
N CYS A 190 2.79 3.79 1.09
CA CYS A 190 1.60 3.38 1.85
C CYS A 190 0.51 4.45 1.85
N GLY A 191 0.87 5.74 1.76
CA GLY A 191 -0.07 6.82 1.50
C GLY A 191 -0.78 6.67 0.16
N GLU A 192 -0.01 6.46 -0.92
CA GLU A 192 -0.55 6.20 -2.26
C GLU A 192 -1.44 4.96 -2.28
N TYR A 193 -0.99 3.85 -1.68
CA TYR A 193 -1.77 2.63 -1.55
C TYR A 193 -3.14 2.87 -0.89
N ARG A 194 -3.17 3.61 0.22
CA ARG A 194 -4.44 3.98 0.88
C ARG A 194 -5.33 4.79 -0.04
N GLN A 195 -4.79 5.76 -0.79
CA GLN A 195 -5.60 6.58 -1.70
C GLN A 195 -6.27 5.75 -2.80
N ILE A 196 -5.58 4.75 -3.35
CA ILE A 196 -6.12 3.94 -4.46
C ILE A 196 -7.01 2.77 -4.00
N THR A 197 -6.98 2.42 -2.72
CA THR A 197 -7.77 1.32 -2.15
C THR A 197 -8.88 1.76 -1.20
N GLN A 198 -8.93 3.05 -0.85
CA GLN A 198 -10.05 3.58 -0.08
C GLN A 198 -11.34 3.56 -0.94
N PRO A 199 -12.48 3.13 -0.38
CA PRO A 199 -13.76 3.33 -1.03
C PRO A 199 -13.97 4.85 -1.27
N PRO A 200 -14.61 5.24 -2.37
CA PRO A 200 -14.90 6.65 -2.63
C PRO A 200 -15.64 7.26 -1.44
N PRO A 201 -15.37 8.54 -1.10
CA PRO A 201 -16.11 9.21 -0.02
C PRO A 201 -17.62 9.21 -0.35
N PRO A 202 -18.48 9.13 0.68
CA PRO A 202 -19.93 9.10 0.52
C PRO A 202 -20.48 10.36 -0.16
#